data_AF-A0AAU8SZ75-F1
#
_entry.id   AF-A0AAU8SZ75-F1
#
_cell.length_a   1.000
_cell.length_b   1.000
_cell.length_c   1.000
_cell.angle_alpha   90.00
_cell.angle_beta   90.00
_cell.angle_gamma   90.00
#
_symmetry.space_group_name_H-M   'P 1'
#
loop_
_entity.id
_entity.type
_entity.pdbx_description
1 polymer ?
#
loop_
_entity_poly.entity_id
_entity_poly.type
_entity_poly.pdbx_seq_one_letter_code
_entity_poly.pdbx_strand_id
1 'polypeptide(L)'
;MNEPRNHRVGRCLRLALIAAIAFGSVPAQAASFDCNRARLPDEKAICASRQLSELDVEMSVRFQMMMGLVAMGTRGDMGEEQQAWLSARKKCAANQTCLLAAYRQRIQTLKNEYAQLASRGPF
;
A
#
# COMPACT_ATOMS: atom_id res chain seq x y z
N MET A 1 -62.51 45.07 32.94
CA MET A 1 -61.49 46.12 32.77
C MET A 1 -60.26 45.50 32.13
N ASN A 2 -59.94 45.99 30.93
CA ASN A 2 -58.71 45.88 30.14
C ASN A 2 -58.40 44.59 29.35
N GLU A 3 -58.40 44.75 28.02
CA GLU A 3 -57.90 43.90 26.92
C GLU A 3 -56.79 44.72 26.17
N PRO A 4 -56.09 44.23 25.12
CA PRO A 4 -54.93 43.32 25.03
C PRO A 4 -53.68 44.01 24.40
N ARG A 5 -52.56 43.27 24.18
CA ARG A 5 -51.81 43.28 22.90
C ARG A 5 -50.56 42.37 22.89
N ASN A 6 -50.62 41.38 21.99
CA ASN A 6 -49.60 40.97 21.01
C ASN A 6 -48.16 41.51 21.17
N HIS A 7 -47.23 40.60 21.50
CA HIS A 7 -45.86 40.67 20.99
C HIS A 7 -45.57 39.47 20.08
N ARG A 8 -45.34 39.84 18.82
CA ARG A 8 -45.02 39.07 17.61
C ARG A 8 -44.12 37.86 17.85
N VAL A 9 -44.63 36.70 17.40
CA VAL A 9 -43.85 35.54 16.98
C VAL A 9 -42.90 35.99 15.86
N GLY A 10 -41.63 36.25 16.21
CA GLY A 10 -40.56 36.58 15.29
C GLY A 10 -39.65 35.38 15.07
N ARG A 11 -39.76 34.76 13.88
CA ARG A 11 -38.85 33.74 13.34
C ARG A 11 -37.38 34.08 13.59
N CYS A 12 -36.68 33.23 14.32
CA CYS A 12 -35.25 32.96 14.08
C CYS A 12 -35.02 31.46 14.27
N LEU A 13 -35.43 30.71 13.24
CA LEU A 13 -34.98 29.36 12.96
C LEU A 13 -33.45 29.35 12.90
N ARG A 14 -32.78 28.77 13.89
CA ARG A 14 -31.38 28.34 13.77
C ARG A 14 -31.25 26.98 14.42
N LEU A 15 -31.60 25.93 13.68
CA LEU A 15 -31.14 24.58 13.97
C LEU A 15 -29.60 24.61 13.91
N ALA A 16 -28.94 24.55 15.07
CA ALA A 16 -27.51 24.28 15.14
C ALA A 16 -27.30 22.78 14.92
N LEU A 17 -27.28 22.36 13.66
CA LEU A 17 -26.88 21.01 13.28
C LEU A 17 -25.34 20.96 13.30
N ILE A 18 -24.75 20.63 14.45
CA ILE A 18 -23.32 20.32 14.55
C ILE A 18 -23.12 18.96 13.87
N ALA A 19 -22.84 18.97 12.58
CA ALA A 19 -22.39 17.79 11.87
C ALA A 19 -21.00 17.42 12.38
N ALA A 20 -20.93 16.43 13.27
CA ALA A 20 -19.68 15.81 13.69
C ALA A 20 -19.05 15.12 12.47
N ILE A 21 -18.10 15.79 11.82
CA ILE A 21 -17.27 15.16 10.81
C ILE A 21 -16.29 14.24 11.55
N ALA A 22 -16.71 13.01 11.80
CA ALA A 22 -15.78 11.95 12.19
C ALA A 22 -14.93 11.61 10.96
N PHE A 23 -13.83 12.35 10.77
CA PHE A 23 -12.76 11.92 9.88
C PHE A 23 -12.14 10.65 10.50
N GLY A 24 -12.66 9.49 10.11
CA GLY A 24 -11.98 8.23 10.35
C GLY A 24 -10.65 8.29 9.62
N SER A 25 -9.56 8.39 10.38
CA SER A 25 -8.21 8.25 9.84
C SER A 25 -8.08 6.82 9.29
N VAL A 26 -8.22 6.66 7.97
CA VAL A 26 -7.86 5.40 7.32
C VAL A 26 -6.35 5.26 7.54
N PRO A 27 -5.87 4.21 8.21
CA PRO A 27 -4.43 4.00 8.37
C PRO A 27 -3.82 3.96 6.97
N ALA A 28 -2.91 4.89 6.67
CA ALA A 28 -2.20 4.89 5.41
C ALA A 28 -1.23 3.70 5.40
N GLN A 29 -1.65 2.56 4.85
CA GLN A 29 -0.74 1.48 4.53
C GLN A 29 0.09 1.87 3.31
N ALA A 30 1.39 2.05 3.50
CA ALA A 30 2.32 2.33 2.41
C ALA A 30 2.69 1.00 1.73
N ALA A 31 1.99 0.64 0.66
CA ALA A 31 2.43 -0.38 -0.28
C ALA A 31 3.33 0.27 -1.34
N SER A 32 4.05 -0.51 -2.15
CA SER A 32 4.88 0.02 -3.25
C SER A 32 4.03 0.50 -4.45
N PHE A 33 2.71 0.55 -4.30
CA PHE A 33 1.73 1.00 -5.27
C PHE A 33 0.57 1.72 -4.57
N ASP A 34 -0.24 2.44 -5.34
CA ASP A 34 -1.40 3.18 -4.81
C ASP A 34 -2.54 2.22 -4.44
N CYS A 35 -2.75 2.04 -3.14
CA CYS A 35 -3.81 1.19 -2.61
C CYS A 35 -5.23 1.62 -3.03
N ASN A 36 -5.45 2.90 -3.38
CA ASN A 36 -6.74 3.36 -3.89
C ASN A 36 -7.02 2.84 -5.31
N ARG A 37 -5.97 2.37 -6.01
CA ARG A 37 -6.04 1.82 -7.37
C ARG A 37 -5.98 0.30 -7.40
N ALA A 38 -5.85 -0.36 -6.26
CA ALA A 38 -5.79 -1.82 -6.14
C ALA A 38 -7.09 -2.47 -6.67
N ARG A 39 -6.96 -3.33 -7.68
CA ARG A 39 -8.12 -4.04 -8.27
C ARG A 39 -8.05 -5.53 -8.04
N LEU A 40 -6.84 -6.08 -7.96
CA LEU A 40 -6.63 -7.52 -7.84
C LEU A 40 -6.78 -7.99 -6.38
N PRO A 41 -7.17 -9.25 -6.15
CA PRO A 41 -7.34 -9.78 -4.79
C PRO A 41 -6.04 -9.78 -3.96
N ASP A 42 -4.89 -10.05 -4.58
CA ASP A 42 -3.58 -9.99 -3.91
C ASP A 42 -3.22 -8.56 -3.52
N GLU A 43 -3.40 -7.60 -4.42
CA GLU A 43 -3.18 -6.18 -4.16
C GLU A 43 -4.05 -5.65 -3.01
N LYS A 44 -5.33 -6.01 -3.00
CA LYS A 44 -6.24 -5.64 -1.91
C LYS A 44 -5.82 -6.25 -0.58
N ALA A 45 -5.38 -7.51 -0.58
CA ALA A 45 -4.88 -8.17 0.62
C ALA A 45 -3.59 -7.53 1.13
N ILE A 46 -2.70 -7.09 0.23
CA ILE A 46 -1.49 -6.34 0.58
C ILE A 46 -1.87 -5.00 1.25
N CYS A 47 -2.78 -4.24 0.64
CA CYS A 47 -3.24 -2.96 1.18
C CYS A 47 -3.95 -3.09 2.53
N ALA A 48 -4.71 -4.16 2.74
CA ALA A 48 -5.44 -4.39 3.98
C ALA A 48 -4.55 -4.89 5.14
N SER A 49 -3.29 -5.26 4.88
CA SER A 49 -2.39 -5.85 5.88
C SER A 49 -1.10 -5.05 5.99
N ARG A 50 -0.88 -4.43 7.16
CA ARG A 50 0.36 -3.70 7.45
C ARG A 50 1.61 -4.54 7.19
N GLN A 51 1.61 -5.81 7.62
CA GLN A 51 2.76 -6.69 7.42
C GLN A 51 3.04 -6.97 5.95
N LEU A 52 2.00 -7.21 5.14
CA LEU A 52 2.18 -7.44 3.70
C LEU A 52 2.63 -6.15 2.99
N SER A 53 2.08 -5.00 3.40
CA SER A 53 2.47 -3.69 2.90
C SER A 53 3.95 -3.38 3.16
N GLU A 54 4.44 -3.64 4.37
CA GLU A 54 5.87 -3.47 4.73
C GLU A 54 6.78 -4.38 3.89
N LEU A 55 6.39 -5.64 3.69
CA LEU A 55 7.12 -6.58 2.85
C LEU A 55 7.11 -6.17 1.36
N ASP A 56 6.01 -5.60 0.89
CA ASP A 56 5.89 -5.08 -0.47
C ASP A 56 6.84 -3.92 -0.73
N VAL A 57 6.90 -2.97 0.21
CA VAL A 57 7.86 -1.87 0.18
C VAL A 57 9.30 -2.40 0.24
N GLU A 58 9.65 -3.28 1.19
CA GLU A 58 11.00 -3.84 1.29
C GLU A 58 11.41 -4.52 -0.02
N MET A 59 10.55 -5.38 -0.57
CA MET A 59 10.80 -6.08 -1.83
C MET A 59 11.05 -5.07 -2.96
N SER A 60 10.20 -4.06 -3.09
CA SER A 60 10.29 -3.06 -4.16
C SER A 60 11.57 -2.24 -4.09
N VAL A 61 11.97 -1.79 -2.89
CA VAL A 61 13.17 -0.98 -2.67
C VAL A 61 14.43 -1.78 -2.99
N ARG A 62 14.49 -3.05 -2.56
CA ARG A 62 15.62 -3.95 -2.90
C ARG A 62 15.73 -4.18 -4.39
N PHE A 63 14.62 -4.44 -5.06
CA PHE A 63 14.60 -4.63 -6.51
C PHE A 63 15.09 -3.37 -7.23
N GLN A 64 14.58 -2.18 -6.87
CA GLN A 64 15.00 -0.92 -7.49
C GLN A 64 16.48 -0.60 -7.23
N MET A 65 16.97 -0.85 -6.02
CA MET A 65 18.40 -0.71 -5.69
C MET A 65 19.25 -1.62 -6.59
N MET A 66 18.90 -2.90 -6.70
CA MET A 66 19.64 -3.85 -7.52
C MET A 66 19.66 -3.45 -9.00
N MET A 67 18.52 -2.98 -9.53
CA MET A 67 18.45 -2.48 -10.90
C MET A 67 19.46 -1.35 -11.15
N GLY A 68 19.72 -0.51 -10.14
CA GLY A 68 20.72 0.57 -10.19
C GLY A 68 22.19 0.10 -10.15
N LEU A 69 22.46 -1.11 -9.65
CA LEU A 69 23.81 -1.64 -9.42
C LEU A 69 24.33 -2.56 -10.53
N VAL A 70 23.46 -2.99 -11.45
CA VAL A 70 23.79 -4.00 -12.46
C VAL A 70 23.80 -3.43 -13.89
N ALA A 71 24.60 -4.04 -14.76
CA ALA A 71 24.66 -3.72 -16.19
C ALA A 71 23.34 -4.04 -16.91
N MET A 72 23.11 -3.44 -18.08
CA MET A 72 21.82 -3.54 -18.80
C MET A 72 21.38 -4.98 -19.12
N GLY A 73 22.32 -5.90 -19.41
CA GLY A 73 21.98 -7.31 -19.65
C GLY A 73 21.35 -7.96 -18.43
N THR A 74 22.08 -7.98 -17.31
CA THR A 74 21.57 -8.49 -16.03
C THR A 74 20.33 -7.74 -15.55
N ARG A 75 20.22 -6.43 -15.81
CA ARG A 75 19.02 -5.64 -15.53
C ARG A 75 17.79 -6.19 -16.27
N GLY A 76 17.96 -6.61 -17.52
CA GLY A 76 16.90 -7.24 -18.32
C GLY A 76 16.42 -8.54 -17.66
N ASP A 77 17.35 -9.44 -17.37
CA ASP A 77 17.07 -10.74 -16.74
C ASP A 77 16.33 -10.56 -15.39
N MET A 78 16.83 -9.65 -14.53
CA MET A 78 16.19 -9.35 -13.25
C MET A 78 14.77 -8.79 -13.41
N GLY A 79 14.53 -8.00 -14.46
CA GLY A 79 13.21 -7.47 -14.80
C GLY A 79 12.22 -8.56 -15.19
N GLU A 80 12.65 -9.52 -16.02
CA GLU A 80 11.84 -10.67 -16.42
C GLU A 80 11.49 -11.55 -15.22
N GLU A 81 12.47 -11.86 -14.37
CA GLU A 81 12.24 -12.61 -13.14
C GLU A 81 11.26 -11.92 -12.19
N GLN A 82 11.35 -10.59 -12.06
CA GLN A 82 10.44 -9.81 -11.24
C GLN A 82 9.00 -9.87 -11.78
N GLN A 83 8.81 -9.80 -13.10
CA GLN A 83 7.49 -9.95 -13.73
C GLN A 83 6.92 -11.36 -13.55
N ALA A 84 7.77 -12.39 -13.68
CA ALA A 84 7.39 -13.76 -13.42
C ALA A 84 6.97 -13.96 -11.95
N TRP A 85 7.72 -13.38 -11.01
CA TRP A 85 7.37 -13.41 -9.59
C TRP A 85 6.04 -12.68 -9.30
N LEU A 86 5.80 -11.50 -9.88
CA LEU A 86 4.52 -10.78 -9.73
C LEU A 86 3.34 -11.63 -10.25
N SER A 87 3.54 -12.31 -11.37
CA SER A 87 2.54 -13.23 -11.93
C SER A 87 2.30 -14.43 -11.01
N ALA A 88 3.33 -14.95 -10.34
CA ALA A 88 3.20 -16.01 -9.35
C ALA A 88 2.50 -15.52 -8.07
N ARG A 89 2.88 -14.35 -7.53
CA ARG A 89 2.23 -13.72 -6.36
C ARG A 89 0.74 -13.53 -6.59
N LYS A 90 0.34 -13.08 -7.78
CA LYS A 90 -1.07 -12.89 -8.15
C LYS A 90 -1.90 -14.17 -7.99
N LYS A 91 -1.31 -15.35 -8.19
CA LYS A 91 -1.99 -16.65 -8.00
C LYS A 91 -2.34 -16.94 -6.55
N CYS A 92 -1.70 -16.28 -5.57
CA CYS A 92 -2.09 -16.36 -4.17
C CYS A 92 -3.47 -15.76 -3.89
N ALA A 93 -4.00 -14.91 -4.78
CA ALA A 93 -5.19 -14.10 -4.52
C ALA A 93 -5.09 -13.43 -3.14
N ALA A 94 -6.14 -13.51 -2.30
CA ALA A 94 -6.14 -12.92 -0.97
C ALA A 94 -5.53 -13.81 0.14
N ASN A 95 -4.92 -14.95 -0.18
CA ASN A 95 -4.37 -15.87 0.82
C ASN A 95 -3.12 -15.27 1.48
N GLN A 96 -3.25 -14.83 2.73
CA GLN A 96 -2.17 -14.17 3.46
C GLN A 96 -0.95 -15.05 3.66
N THR A 97 -1.11 -16.33 4.01
CA THR A 97 0.01 -17.26 4.21
C THR A 97 0.82 -17.43 2.91
N CYS A 98 0.13 -17.56 1.77
CA CYS A 98 0.76 -17.64 0.46
C CYS A 98 1.53 -16.35 0.12
N LEU A 99 0.91 -15.18 0.31
CA LEU A 99 1.53 -13.89 0.04
C LEU A 99 2.77 -13.65 0.92
N LEU A 100 2.66 -13.94 2.23
CA LEU A 100 3.77 -13.83 3.16
C LEU A 100 4.96 -14.72 2.74
N ALA A 101 4.68 -15.95 2.33
CA ALA A 101 5.72 -16.86 1.82
C ALA A 101 6.35 -16.32 0.52
N ALA A 102 5.53 -15.87 -0.44
CA ALA A 102 5.99 -15.34 -1.72
C ALA A 102 6.89 -14.10 -1.56
N TYR A 103 6.54 -13.19 -0.65
CA TYR A 103 7.36 -12.01 -0.34
C TYR A 103 8.68 -12.39 0.34
N ARG A 104 8.63 -13.21 1.40
CA ARG A 104 9.84 -13.62 2.12
C ARG A 104 10.82 -14.33 1.19
N GLN A 105 10.33 -15.22 0.33
CA GLN A 105 11.15 -15.91 -0.66
C GLN A 105 11.82 -14.92 -1.61
N ARG A 106 11.06 -13.99 -2.21
CA ARG A 106 11.64 -13.02 -3.17
C ARG A 106 12.64 -12.07 -2.52
N ILE A 107 12.35 -11.59 -1.32
CA ILE A 107 13.27 -10.74 -0.56
C ILE A 107 14.57 -11.51 -0.29
N GLN A 108 14.49 -12.79 0.07
CA GLN A 108 15.69 -13.60 0.31
C GLN A 108 16.49 -13.82 -0.98
N THR A 109 15.84 -14.06 -2.11
CA THR A 109 16.47 -14.13 -3.43
C THR A 109 17.26 -12.85 -3.72
N LEU A 110 16.63 -11.68 -3.61
CA LEU A 110 17.29 -10.38 -3.84
C LEU A 110 18.45 -10.12 -2.87
N LYS A 111 18.32 -10.54 -1.59
CA LYS A 111 19.42 -10.45 -0.62
C LYS A 111 20.61 -11.31 -1.03
N ASN A 112 20.36 -12.52 -1.51
CA ASN A 112 21.43 -13.42 -1.96
C ASN A 112 22.12 -12.86 -3.21
N GLU A 113 21.35 -12.39 -4.19
CA GLU A 113 21.88 -11.74 -5.40
C GLU A 113 22.75 -10.52 -5.05
N TYR A 114 22.27 -9.67 -4.13
CA TYR A 114 23.06 -8.54 -3.64
C TYR A 114 24.36 -9.01 -2.99
N ALA A 115 24.32 -10.02 -2.12
CA ALA A 115 25.52 -10.55 -1.47
C ALA A 115 26.52 -11.12 -2.49
N GLN A 116 26.04 -11.78 -3.55
CA GLN A 116 26.86 -12.28 -4.64
C GLN A 116 27.47 -11.16 -5.48
N LEU A 117 26.73 -10.07 -5.66
CA LEU A 117 27.24 -8.91 -6.39
C LEU A 117 28.30 -8.18 -5.55
N ALA A 118 28.03 -7.96 -4.27
CA ALA A 118 28.94 -7.29 -3.33
C ALA A 118 30.26 -8.07 -3.10
N SER A 119 30.25 -9.40 -3.25
CA SER A 119 31.46 -10.21 -3.11
C SER A 119 32.43 -10.09 -4.30
N ARG A 120 32.02 -9.52 -5.44
CA ARG A 120 32.80 -9.46 -6.69
C ARG A 120 33.70 -8.22 -6.83
N GLY A 121 33.81 -7.36 -5.82
CA GLY A 121 34.67 -6.17 -5.85
C GLY A 121 33.90 -4.86 -6.08
N PRO A 122 34.54 -3.68 -5.92
CA PRO A 122 33.85 -2.46 -5.57
C PRO A 122 33.14 -1.84 -6.78
N PHE A 123 31.87 -1.47 -6.58
CA PHE A 123 31.20 -0.45 -7.37
C PHE A 123 31.76 0.93 -7.02
#